data_AF-A0A0L8AJJ6-F1
#
_entry.id   AF-A0A0L8AJJ6-F1
#
_cell.length_a   1.000
_cell.length_b   1.000
_cell.length_c   1.000
_cell.angle_alpha   90.00
_cell.angle_beta   90.00
_cell.angle_gamma   90.00
#
_symmetry.space_group_name_H-M   'P 1'
#
loop_
_entity.id
_entity.type
_entity.pdbx_description
1 polymer ?
#
loop_
_entity_poly.entity_id
_entity_poly.type
_entity_poly.pdbx_seq_one_letter_code
_entity_poly.pdbx_strand_id
1 'polypeptide(L)'
;MDQETAHYIMRYFSSFMTDKESKAWKHWSTSFKMGENPKPVRIKLSLERGWLTEDPEILSLLKDGYDQFELNTAKRILDENGDSVFLNSCPNCGRLTRTPIAKQCRHCGNDWH
;
A
#
# COMPACT_ATOMS: atom_id res chain seq x y z
N MET A 1 -14.42 1.73 -2.67
CA MET A 1 -13.23 2.46 -2.19
C MET A 1 -12.50 2.99 -3.40
N ASP A 2 -12.08 4.24 -3.39
CA ASP A 2 -11.24 4.82 -4.44
C ASP A 2 -9.74 4.54 -4.20
N GLN A 3 -8.90 4.83 -5.20
CA GLN A 3 -7.46 4.57 -5.13
C GLN A 3 -6.74 5.44 -4.08
N GLU A 4 -7.18 6.68 -3.85
CA GLU A 4 -6.54 7.57 -2.87
C GLU A 4 -6.71 7.00 -1.46
N THR A 5 -7.91 6.54 -1.13
CA THR A 5 -8.22 5.87 0.13
C THR A 5 -7.45 4.54 0.27
N ALA A 6 -7.39 3.73 -0.78
CA ALA A 6 -6.65 2.46 -0.75
C ALA A 6 -5.16 2.69 -0.50
N HIS A 7 -4.56 3.65 -1.21
CA HIS A 7 -3.17 4.04 -1.03
C HIS A 7 -2.89 4.54 0.39
N TYR A 8 -3.79 5.33 0.97
CA TYR A 8 -3.68 5.81 2.33
C TYR A 8 -3.65 4.66 3.34
N ILE A 9 -4.58 3.71 3.21
CA ILE A 9 -4.65 2.53 4.07
C ILE A 9 -3.36 1.71 3.95
N MET A 10 -2.97 1.38 2.72
CA MET A 10 -1.76 0.62 2.44
C MET A 10 -0.50 1.29 2.99
N ARG A 11 -0.43 2.61 2.98
CA ARG A 11 0.72 3.37 3.48
C ARG A 11 0.81 3.40 4.99
N TYR A 12 -0.29 3.66 5.70
CA TYR A 12 -0.26 3.93 7.14
C TYR A 12 -0.73 2.76 8.01
N PHE A 13 -1.39 1.79 7.41
CA PHE A 13 -1.97 0.62 8.08
C PHE A 13 -1.40 -0.69 7.50
N SER A 14 -0.22 -0.64 6.87
CA SER A 14 0.47 -1.81 6.31
C SER A 14 0.79 -2.91 7.34
N SER A 15 0.82 -2.57 8.63
CA SER A 15 0.97 -3.55 9.71
C SER A 15 -0.17 -4.57 9.76
N PHE A 16 -1.33 -4.27 9.16
CA PHE A 16 -2.47 -5.19 9.09
C PHE A 16 -2.45 -6.08 7.83
N MET A 17 -1.42 -5.97 6.98
CA MET A 17 -1.22 -6.91 5.87
C MET A 17 -0.94 -8.31 6.41
N THR A 18 -1.48 -9.31 5.72
CA THR A 18 -1.05 -10.70 5.91
C THR A 18 0.39 -10.89 5.43
N ASP A 19 1.03 -11.99 5.84
CA ASP A 19 2.37 -12.32 5.37
C ASP A 19 2.45 -12.45 3.83
N LYS A 20 1.39 -12.97 3.20
CA LYS A 20 1.33 -13.13 1.74
C LYS A 20 1.23 -11.76 1.05
N GLU A 21 0.35 -10.88 1.52
CA GLU A 21 0.22 -9.52 0.96
C GLU A 21 1.49 -8.69 1.19
N SER A 22 2.11 -8.80 2.36
CA SER A 22 3.37 -8.10 2.66
C SER A 22 4.49 -8.55 1.72
N LYS A 23 4.58 -9.85 1.43
CA LYS A 23 5.52 -10.40 0.44
C LYS A 23 5.17 -9.97 -0.99
N ALA A 24 3.90 -9.95 -1.37
CA ALA A 24 3.44 -9.49 -2.68
C ALA A 24 3.79 -8.01 -2.89
N TRP A 25 3.49 -7.16 -1.91
CA TRP A 25 3.83 -5.74 -1.93
C TRP A 25 5.36 -5.53 -2.05
N LYS A 26 6.15 -6.30 -1.30
CA LYS A 26 7.61 -6.23 -1.36
C LYS A 26 8.16 -6.70 -2.72
N HIS A 27 7.61 -7.79 -3.27
CA HIS A 27 7.92 -8.26 -4.61
C HIS A 27 7.67 -7.14 -5.63
N TRP A 28 6.45 -6.61 -5.66
CA TRP A 28 6.06 -5.57 -6.60
C TRP A 28 6.91 -4.31 -6.46
N SER A 29 7.11 -3.82 -5.23
CA SER A 29 7.92 -2.61 -4.97
C SER A 29 9.36 -2.78 -5.45
N THR A 30 9.92 -3.98 -5.28
CA THR A 30 11.27 -4.31 -5.70
C THR A 30 11.35 -4.37 -7.22
N SER A 31 10.43 -5.09 -7.87
CA SER A 31 10.33 -5.20 -9.33
C SER A 31 10.13 -3.83 -9.99
N PHE A 32 9.25 -2.98 -9.44
CA PHE A 32 9.03 -1.62 -9.92
C PHE A 32 10.31 -0.77 -9.86
N LYS A 33 11.07 -0.84 -8.75
CA LYS A 33 12.36 -0.13 -8.58
C LYS A 33 13.50 -0.71 -9.41
N MET A 34 13.32 -1.92 -9.94
CA MET A 34 14.32 -2.55 -10.82
C MET A 34 14.23 -2.06 -12.26
N GLY A 35 13.03 -1.67 -12.72
CA GLY A 35 12.78 -1.29 -14.11
C GLY A 35 12.76 -2.50 -15.05
N GLU A 36 12.71 -2.26 -16.37
CA GLU A 36 12.44 -3.30 -17.36
C GLU A 36 13.63 -4.24 -17.66
N ASN A 37 14.85 -3.90 -17.24
CA ASN A 37 16.05 -4.70 -17.53
C ASN A 37 17.04 -4.76 -16.35
N PRO A 38 16.69 -5.40 -15.23
CA PRO A 38 17.60 -5.55 -14.11
C PRO A 38 18.78 -6.47 -14.45
N LYS A 39 19.96 -6.11 -13.95
CA LYS A 39 21.12 -7.01 -14.00
C LYS A 39 20.80 -8.34 -13.31
N PRO A 40 21.18 -9.52 -13.86
CA PRO A 40 20.88 -10.82 -13.27
C PRO A 40 21.33 -10.96 -11.80
N VAL A 41 22.48 -10.36 -11.46
CA VAL A 41 23.01 -10.32 -10.09
C VAL A 41 22.02 -9.66 -9.11
N ARG A 42 21.32 -8.61 -9.56
CA ARG A 42 20.33 -7.88 -8.74
C ARG A 42 19.08 -8.72 -8.49
N ILE A 43 18.63 -9.47 -9.50
CA ILE A 43 17.49 -10.40 -9.39
C ILE A 43 17.84 -11.49 -8.37
N LYS A 44 18.99 -12.16 -8.56
CA LYS A 44 19.46 -13.23 -7.66
C LYS A 44 19.57 -12.77 -6.21
N LEU A 45 20.23 -11.62 -5.98
CA LEU A 45 20.36 -11.04 -4.63
C LEU A 45 18.99 -10.73 -4.01
N SER A 46 18.01 -10.30 -4.81
CA SER A 46 16.68 -9.94 -4.30
C SER A 46 15.85 -11.17 -3.97
N LEU A 47 16.01 -12.27 -4.68
CA LEU A 47 15.42 -13.57 -4.32
C LEU A 47 16.05 -14.10 -3.03
N GLU A 48 17.38 -14.11 -2.92
CA GLU A 48 18.11 -14.56 -1.72
C GLU A 48 17.73 -13.76 -0.47
N ARG A 49 17.48 -12.46 -0.61
CA ARG A 49 17.03 -11.58 0.49
C ARG A 49 15.53 -11.64 0.77
N GLY A 50 14.76 -12.42 0.01
CA GLY A 50 13.30 -12.50 0.14
C GLY A 50 12.58 -11.19 -0.22
N TRP A 51 13.20 -10.36 -1.06
CA TRP A 51 12.58 -9.14 -1.60
C TRP A 51 11.79 -9.42 -2.87
N LEU A 52 12.23 -10.41 -3.65
CA LEU A 52 11.44 -11.04 -4.68
C LEU A 52 10.99 -12.43 -4.20
N THR A 53 9.99 -12.96 -4.88
CA THR A 53 9.47 -14.30 -4.66
C THR A 53 9.07 -14.90 -5.99
N GLU A 54 9.18 -16.22 -6.10
CA GLU A 54 8.70 -17.04 -7.21
C GLU A 54 7.47 -17.87 -6.81
N ASP A 55 6.95 -17.66 -5.58
CA ASP A 55 5.79 -18.37 -5.07
C ASP A 55 4.52 -18.01 -5.87
N PRO A 56 3.90 -18.98 -6.59
CA PRO A 56 2.74 -18.72 -7.43
C PRO A 56 1.55 -18.15 -6.67
N GLU A 57 1.36 -18.53 -5.40
CA GLU A 57 0.24 -18.02 -4.60
C GLU A 57 0.41 -16.53 -4.32
N ILE A 58 1.63 -16.09 -4.01
CA ILE A 58 1.92 -14.68 -3.75
C ILE A 58 1.85 -13.87 -5.05
N LEU A 59 2.39 -14.42 -6.14
CA LEU A 59 2.31 -13.77 -7.46
C LEU A 59 0.88 -13.67 -7.97
N SER A 60 0.00 -14.62 -7.61
CA SER A 60 -1.42 -14.56 -7.98
C SER A 60 -2.15 -13.36 -7.39
N LEU A 61 -1.69 -12.81 -6.26
CA LEU A 61 -2.26 -11.59 -5.66
C LEU A 61 -2.02 -10.35 -6.53
N LEU A 62 -1.01 -10.38 -7.40
CA LEU A 62 -0.62 -9.28 -8.30
C LEU A 62 -1.08 -9.48 -9.75
N LYS A 63 -1.76 -10.59 -10.06
CA LYS A 63 -2.09 -10.98 -11.45
C LYS A 63 -2.95 -9.95 -12.18
N ASP A 64 -3.82 -9.24 -11.45
CA ASP A 64 -4.74 -8.24 -11.97
C ASP A 64 -4.13 -6.81 -11.93
N GLY A 65 -2.84 -6.71 -11.64
CA GLY A 65 -2.11 -5.45 -11.51
C GLY A 65 -2.04 -4.93 -10.07
N TYR A 66 -1.12 -3.99 -9.84
CA TYR A 66 -0.89 -3.42 -8.52
C TYR A 66 -2.08 -2.62 -7.99
N ASP A 67 -2.74 -1.84 -8.84
CA ASP A 67 -3.86 -1.01 -8.40
C ASP A 67 -4.99 -1.86 -7.83
N GLN A 68 -5.29 -2.99 -8.47
CA GLN A 68 -6.29 -3.94 -7.99
C GLN A 68 -5.85 -4.66 -6.72
N PHE A 69 -4.57 -5.03 -6.62
CA PHE A 69 -3.99 -5.56 -5.38
C PHE A 69 -4.11 -4.56 -4.22
N GLU A 70 -3.81 -3.28 -4.47
CA GLU A 70 -3.89 -2.20 -3.50
C GLU A 70 -5.34 -2.03 -3.00
N LEU A 71 -6.31 -2.00 -3.92
CA LEU A 71 -7.74 -1.94 -3.59
C LEU A 71 -8.23 -3.14 -2.77
N ASN A 72 -7.87 -4.35 -3.19
CA ASN A 72 -8.30 -5.58 -2.53
C ASN A 72 -7.74 -5.68 -1.10
N THR A 73 -6.44 -5.40 -0.96
CA THR A 73 -5.75 -5.45 0.33
C THR A 73 -6.27 -4.36 1.27
N ALA A 74 -6.42 -3.12 0.79
CA ALA A 74 -6.96 -2.04 1.60
C ALA A 74 -8.40 -2.32 2.04
N LYS A 75 -9.23 -2.89 1.16
CA LYS A 75 -10.60 -3.29 1.49
C LYS A 75 -10.61 -4.35 2.60
N ARG A 76 -9.81 -5.40 2.47
CA ARG A 76 -9.70 -6.43 3.52
C ARG A 76 -9.24 -5.82 4.85
N ILE A 77 -8.19 -5.00 4.83
CA ILE A 77 -7.68 -4.32 6.05
C ILE A 77 -8.78 -3.53 6.74
N LEU A 78 -9.56 -2.76 5.97
CA LEU A 78 -10.67 -1.96 6.50
C LEU A 78 -11.81 -2.84 7.04
N ASP A 79 -12.20 -3.88 6.29
CA ASP A 79 -13.30 -4.77 6.66
C ASP A 79 -12.97 -5.58 7.94
N GLU A 80 -11.71 -5.99 8.13
CA GLU A 80 -11.27 -6.80 9.27
C GLU A 80 -10.80 -5.98 10.47
N ASN A 81 -10.41 -4.71 10.28
CA ASN A 81 -9.79 -3.88 11.31
C ASN A 81 -10.45 -2.49 11.41
N GLY A 82 -11.75 -2.38 11.09
CA GLY A 82 -12.47 -1.11 11.01
C GLY A 82 -12.37 -0.23 12.26
N ASP A 83 -12.24 -0.84 13.45
CA ASP A 83 -12.08 -0.09 14.71
C ASP A 83 -10.67 0.52 14.87
N SER A 84 -9.67 -0.03 14.19
CA SER A 84 -8.27 0.43 14.24
C SER A 84 -7.88 1.30 13.04
N VAL A 85 -8.60 1.17 11.92
CA VAL A 85 -8.32 1.89 10.68
C VAL A 85 -9.20 3.13 10.61
N PHE A 86 -8.58 4.31 10.73
CA PHE A 86 -9.29 5.59 10.66
C PHE A 86 -8.79 6.44 9.50
N LEU A 87 -9.73 7.14 8.86
CA LEU A 87 -9.47 8.07 7.77
C LEU A 87 -9.52 9.49 8.31
N ASN A 88 -8.37 10.14 8.44
CA ASN A 88 -8.32 11.53 8.87
C ASN A 88 -8.73 12.45 7.71
N SER A 89 -9.88 13.10 7.82
CA SER A 89 -10.41 14.04 6.83
C SER A 89 -10.43 15.47 7.35
N CYS A 90 -10.24 16.44 6.46
CA CYS A 90 -10.27 17.85 6.82
C CYS A 90 -11.67 18.25 7.33
N PRO A 91 -11.79 18.89 8.51
CA PRO A 91 -13.09 19.28 9.06
C PRO A 91 -13.79 20.37 8.24
N ASN A 92 -13.04 21.15 7.45
CA ASN A 92 -13.60 22.23 6.62
C ASN A 92 -14.06 21.72 5.23
N CYS A 93 -13.22 20.97 4.51
CA CYS A 93 -13.54 20.53 3.14
C CYS A 93 -13.82 19.04 2.96
N GLY A 94 -13.79 18.24 4.04
CA GLY A 94 -14.10 16.80 4.02
C GLY A 94 -13.08 15.90 3.31
N ARG A 95 -12.07 16.47 2.63
CA ARG A 95 -11.07 15.70 1.88
C ARG A 95 -10.08 14.97 2.80
N LEU A 96 -9.65 13.79 2.36
CA LEU A 96 -8.66 12.98 3.05
C LEU A 96 -7.35 13.76 3.21
N THR A 97 -6.80 13.72 4.42
CA THR A 97 -5.56 14.40 4.75
C THR A 97 -4.35 13.55 4.34
N ARG A 98 -3.16 14.16 4.34
CA ARG A 98 -1.93 13.48 3.90
C ARG A 98 -1.51 12.34 4.83
N THR A 99 -1.80 12.44 6.13
CA THR A 99 -1.38 11.48 7.16
C THR A 99 -2.49 11.33 8.22
N PRO A 100 -2.53 10.22 8.98
CA PRO A 100 -3.49 10.02 10.07
C PRO A 100 -3.46 11.09 11.17
N ILE A 101 -2.32 11.76 11.35
CA ILE A 101 -2.10 12.76 12.40
C ILE A 101 -2.02 14.19 11.87
N ALA A 102 -2.32 14.42 10.59
CA ALA A 102 -2.27 15.75 10.00
C ALA A 102 -3.29 16.69 10.66
N LYS A 103 -2.85 17.90 11.00
CA LYS A 103 -3.70 18.99 11.50
C LYS A 103 -3.86 20.17 10.52
N GLN A 104 -3.36 20.01 9.31
CA GLN A 104 -3.42 21.02 8.25
C GLN A 104 -3.83 20.38 6.92
N CYS A 105 -4.73 21.02 6.19
CA CYS A 105 -5.28 20.52 4.94
C CYS A 105 -4.48 21.01 3.73
N ARG A 106 -3.88 20.09 2.98
CA ARG A 106 -3.18 20.40 1.70
C ARG A 106 -4.09 20.93 0.59
N HIS A 107 -5.42 20.76 0.71
CA HIS A 107 -6.36 21.07 -0.35
C HIS A 107 -7.05 22.44 -0.19
N CYS A 108 -7.32 22.86 1.04
CA CYS A 108 -7.99 24.13 1.32
C CYS A 108 -7.22 25.03 2.29
N GLY A 109 -6.05 24.60 2.77
CA GLY A 109 -5.21 25.37 3.69
C GLY A 109 -5.73 25.46 5.12
N ASN A 110 -6.88 24.85 5.44
CA ASN A 110 -7.43 24.89 6.79
C ASN A 110 -6.47 24.25 7.79
N ASP A 111 -6.33 24.88 8.94
CA ASP A 111 -5.48 24.45 10.05
C ASP A 111 -6.35 24.30 11.29
N TRP A 112 -6.24 23.17 11.99
CA TRP A 112 -7.03 22.84 13.18
C TRP A 112 -6.16 22.40 14.36
N HIS A 113 -4.98 23.02 14.49
CA HIS A 113 -4.03 22.80 15.60
C HIS A 113 -4.67 22.75 16.99
#